data_AF-A0A2N3FJ71-F1
#
_entry.id   AF-A0A2N3FJ71-F1
#
_cell.length_a   1.000
_cell.length_b   1.000
_cell.length_c   1.000
_cell.angle_alpha   90.00
_cell.angle_beta   90.00
_cell.angle_gamma   90.00
#
_symmetry.space_group_name_H-M   'P 1'
#
loop_
_entity.id
_entity.type
_entity.pdbx_description
1 polymer ?
#
loop_
_entity_poly.entity_id
_entity_poly.type
_entity_poly.pdbx_seq_one_letter_code
_entity_poly.pdbx_strand_id
1 'polypeptide(L)'
;MDATSAGHKELSFRDSYALLFAFTLAVFIPAIFGLGTQAYYSYTPGYLAFMTAPPLLAMIALIFMHQPSVTPVRTLGKALLFGVVSMIGGGALFLTSSFFLAFLGPAFESHTFDPLQVGIAIIMVGYMLPLVLAVIARVRKPSAVALMETLILLAAIAAFAWIAWVILTQQGTLSDVLRKDQVSYLVGGLLWYIPAYSLVGSVIRSLGVL
;
A
#
# COMPACT_ATOMS: atom_id res chain seq x y z
N MET A 1 -3.94 -4.25 40.15
CA MET A 1 -2.78 -3.39 39.84
C MET A 1 -1.84 -4.25 39.02
N ASP A 2 -2.02 -4.25 37.70
CA ASP A 2 -1.28 -5.12 36.79
C ASP A 2 -0.06 -4.40 36.22
N ALA A 3 1.11 -4.80 36.72
CA ALA A 3 2.42 -4.35 36.28
C ALA A 3 2.92 -5.15 35.06
N THR A 4 2.21 -5.07 33.94
CA THR A 4 2.69 -5.58 32.63
C THR A 4 2.30 -4.70 31.43
N SER A 5 1.91 -3.44 31.64
CA SER A 5 1.72 -2.48 30.53
C SER A 5 3.06 -1.92 30.03
N ALA A 6 3.98 -2.79 29.62
CA ALA A 6 5.19 -2.38 28.91
C ALA A 6 4.79 -1.82 27.53
N GLY A 7 4.36 -0.56 27.53
CA GLY A 7 4.52 0.44 26.48
C GLY A 7 4.31 0.00 25.03
N HIS A 8 3.35 -0.87 24.72
CA HIS A 8 2.91 -1.06 23.35
C HIS A 8 2.10 0.17 22.95
N LYS A 9 2.82 1.22 22.57
CA LYS A 9 2.20 2.43 22.05
C LYS A 9 1.56 2.08 20.72
N GLU A 10 0.24 2.05 20.74
CA GLU A 10 -0.55 1.81 19.54
C GLU A 10 -0.15 2.82 18.45
N LEU A 11 0.21 2.32 17.27
CA LEU A 11 0.48 3.18 16.12
C LEU A 11 -0.74 4.05 15.85
N SER A 12 -0.49 5.33 15.62
CA SER A 12 -1.54 6.24 15.15
C SER A 12 -2.09 5.77 13.79
N PHE A 13 -3.28 6.23 13.43
CA PHE A 13 -3.87 6.00 12.10
C PHE A 13 -2.88 6.33 10.97
N ARG A 14 -2.25 7.50 11.06
CA ARG A 14 -1.25 7.97 10.08
C ARG A 14 -0.04 7.05 10.00
N ASP A 15 0.51 6.64 11.14
CA ASP A 15 1.70 5.78 11.15
C ASP A 15 1.38 4.37 10.63
N SER A 16 0.18 3.87 10.93
CA SER A 16 -0.33 2.61 10.39
C SER A 16 -0.46 2.69 8.87
N TYR A 17 -1.02 3.79 8.35
CA TYR A 17 -1.17 4.01 6.92
C TYR A 17 0.19 4.04 6.24
N ALA A 18 1.11 4.86 6.76
CA ALA A 18 2.43 5.04 6.18
C ALA A 18 3.24 3.74 6.15
N LEU A 19 3.21 2.96 7.24
CA LEU A 19 3.90 1.68 7.30
C LEU A 19 3.26 0.64 6.39
N LEU A 20 1.94 0.48 6.40
CA LEU A 20 1.25 -0.45 5.50
C LEU A 20 1.55 -0.13 4.04
N PHE A 21 1.52 1.15 3.69
CA PHE A 21 1.85 1.60 2.35
C PHE A 21 3.28 1.22 1.99
N ALA A 22 4.24 1.55 2.86
CA ALA A 22 5.65 1.33 2.59
C ALA A 22 6.03 -0.15 2.52
N PHE A 23 5.54 -0.97 3.46
CA PHE A 23 5.75 -2.42 3.44
C PHE A 23 5.08 -3.06 2.23
N THR A 24 3.85 -2.64 1.89
CA THR A 24 3.17 -3.17 0.71
C THR A 24 3.98 -2.83 -0.53
N LEU A 25 4.39 -1.57 -0.70
CA LEU A 25 5.18 -1.15 -1.87
C LEU A 25 6.53 -1.88 -1.97
N ALA A 26 7.21 -2.09 -0.85
CA ALA A 26 8.49 -2.79 -0.80
C ALA A 26 8.39 -4.25 -1.29
N VAL A 27 7.29 -4.94 -1.00
CA VAL A 27 7.03 -6.31 -1.48
C VAL A 27 6.41 -6.31 -2.87
N PHE A 28 5.63 -5.27 -3.19
CA PHE A 28 4.90 -5.13 -4.43
C PHE A 28 5.83 -4.98 -5.64
N ILE A 29 6.88 -4.16 -5.53
CA ILE A 29 7.82 -3.94 -6.63
C ILE A 29 8.48 -5.26 -7.09
N PRO A 30 9.09 -6.08 -6.21
CA PRO A 30 9.55 -7.42 -6.58
C PRO A 30 8.46 -8.31 -7.18
N ALA A 31 7.23 -8.24 -6.65
CA ALA A 31 6.11 -9.03 -7.15
C ALA A 31 5.72 -8.65 -8.60
N ILE A 32 5.87 -7.38 -9.00
CA ILE A 32 5.70 -6.96 -10.40
C ILE A 32 6.65 -7.72 -11.32
N PHE A 33 7.92 -7.83 -10.97
CA PHE A 33 8.88 -8.60 -11.76
C PHE A 33 8.52 -10.09 -11.78
N GLY A 34 8.07 -10.63 -10.65
CA GLY A 34 7.55 -12.00 -10.54
C GLY A 34 6.36 -12.28 -11.47
N LEU A 35 5.42 -11.34 -11.63
CA LEU A 35 4.30 -11.47 -12.57
C LEU A 35 4.75 -11.69 -14.02
N GLY A 36 5.90 -11.13 -14.41
CA GLY A 36 6.48 -11.33 -15.74
C GLY A 36 6.83 -12.79 -16.06
N THR A 37 7.04 -13.61 -15.03
CA THR A 37 7.34 -15.05 -15.16
C THR A 37 6.08 -15.91 -15.32
N GLN A 38 4.90 -15.33 -15.10
CA GLN A 38 3.62 -16.05 -15.14
C GLN A 38 2.93 -15.85 -16.48
N ALA A 39 2.14 -16.84 -16.89
CA ALA A 39 1.32 -16.77 -18.10
C ALA A 39 0.21 -15.72 -17.95
N TYR A 40 0.23 -14.73 -18.85
CA TYR A 40 -0.75 -13.65 -18.92
C TYR A 40 -2.13 -14.18 -19.36
N TYR A 41 -3.22 -13.62 -18.83
CA TYR A 41 -4.64 -14.02 -19.02
C TYR A 41 -5.12 -15.33 -18.40
N SER A 42 -4.25 -16.13 -17.81
CA SER A 42 -4.65 -17.42 -17.25
C SER A 42 -5.14 -17.39 -15.78
N TYR A 43 -5.13 -16.22 -15.10
CA TYR A 43 -5.48 -16.06 -13.68
C TYR A 43 -5.01 -17.23 -12.80
N THR A 44 -3.80 -17.72 -13.08
CA THR A 44 -3.28 -18.91 -12.42
C THR A 44 -3.12 -18.63 -10.92
N PRO A 45 -3.14 -19.66 -10.06
CA PRO A 45 -2.89 -19.46 -8.63
C PRO A 45 -1.58 -18.70 -8.36
N GLY A 46 -0.52 -18.94 -9.14
CA GLY A 46 0.74 -18.21 -9.04
C GLY A 46 0.63 -16.73 -9.43
N TYR A 47 -0.10 -16.44 -10.52
CA TYR A 47 -0.37 -15.06 -10.94
C TYR A 47 -1.16 -14.30 -9.86
N LEU A 48 -2.23 -14.91 -9.34
CA LEU A 48 -3.03 -14.33 -8.26
C LEU A 48 -2.20 -14.12 -6.99
N ALA A 49 -1.31 -15.06 -6.64
CA ALA A 49 -0.44 -14.93 -5.48
C ALA A 49 0.47 -13.71 -5.57
N PHE A 50 1.08 -13.42 -6.73
CA PHE A 50 1.88 -12.20 -6.89
C PHE A 50 1.06 -10.91 -6.76
N MET A 51 -0.24 -10.95 -7.10
CA MET A 51 -1.12 -9.81 -6.92
C MET A 51 -1.55 -9.64 -5.45
N THR A 52 -1.89 -10.73 -4.77
CA THR A 52 -2.52 -10.64 -3.43
C THR A 52 -1.54 -10.70 -2.27
N ALA A 53 -0.36 -11.31 -2.46
CA ALA A 53 0.61 -11.49 -1.40
C ALA A 53 1.20 -10.18 -0.85
N PRO A 54 1.52 -9.14 -1.66
CA PRO A 54 2.15 -7.93 -1.13
C PRO A 54 1.38 -7.25 0.02
N PRO A 55 0.08 -6.91 -0.12
CA PRO A 55 -0.65 -6.28 0.98
C PRO A 55 -0.83 -7.22 2.18
N LEU A 56 -1.02 -8.52 1.94
CA LEU A 56 -1.13 -9.50 3.02
C LEU A 56 0.17 -9.60 3.84
N LEU A 57 1.32 -9.69 3.16
CA LEU A 57 2.63 -9.76 3.81
C LEU A 57 2.95 -8.48 4.57
N ALA A 58 2.56 -7.31 4.04
CA ALA A 58 2.70 -6.03 4.75
C ALA A 58 1.89 -5.99 6.05
N MET A 59 0.64 -6.47 6.00
CA MET A 59 -0.25 -6.55 7.15
C MET A 59 0.27 -7.56 8.19
N ILE A 60 0.83 -8.68 7.74
CA ILE A 60 1.51 -9.65 8.60
C ILE A 60 2.71 -9.00 9.28
N ALA A 61 3.61 -8.39 8.52
CA ALA A 61 4.78 -7.71 9.07
C ALA A 61 4.40 -6.67 10.14
N LEU A 62 3.38 -5.86 9.87
CA LEU A 62 2.93 -4.83 10.79
C LEU A 62 2.45 -5.40 12.14
N ILE A 63 1.65 -6.46 12.10
CA ILE A 63 1.12 -7.08 13.33
C ILE A 63 2.26 -7.73 14.14
N PHE A 64 3.18 -8.43 13.49
CA PHE A 64 4.33 -9.03 14.16
C PHE A 64 5.25 -7.98 14.79
N MET A 65 5.39 -6.81 14.18
CA MET A 65 6.24 -5.73 14.69
C MET A 65 5.61 -4.92 15.83
N HIS A 66 4.30 -4.72 15.82
CA HIS A 66 3.65 -3.73 16.69
C HIS A 66 2.55 -4.26 17.60
N GLN A 67 1.99 -5.44 17.31
CA GLN A 67 0.93 -6.07 18.10
C GLN A 67 1.14 -7.60 18.24
N PRO A 68 2.34 -8.06 18.64
CA PRO A 68 2.54 -9.49 18.88
C PRO A 68 1.62 -9.97 19.99
N SER A 69 0.95 -11.09 19.75
CA SER A 69 0.16 -11.81 20.76
C SER A 69 1.05 -12.70 21.62
N VAL A 70 0.47 -13.26 22.69
CA VAL A 70 1.12 -14.20 23.61
C VAL A 70 1.78 -15.38 22.89
N THR A 71 1.19 -15.86 21.79
CA THR A 71 1.74 -16.96 20.99
C THR A 71 1.88 -16.57 19.51
N PRO A 72 2.91 -17.08 18.79
CA PRO A 72 3.08 -16.83 17.37
C PRO A 72 1.88 -17.25 16.51
N VAL A 73 1.21 -18.34 16.88
CA VAL A 73 0.00 -18.83 16.20
C VAL A 73 -1.14 -17.83 16.32
N ARG A 74 -1.33 -17.23 17.50
CA ARG A 74 -2.37 -16.21 17.70
C ARG A 74 -2.02 -14.92 16.97
N THR A 75 -0.74 -14.52 16.95
CA THR A 75 -0.27 -13.38 16.15
C THR A 75 -0.55 -13.59 14.67
N LEU A 76 -0.23 -14.79 14.15
CA LEU A 76 -0.52 -15.14 12.76
C LEU A 76 -2.02 -15.13 12.46
N GLY A 77 -2.84 -15.72 13.33
CA GLY A 77 -4.30 -15.71 13.15
C GLY A 77 -4.88 -14.30 13.10
N LYS A 78 -4.46 -13.41 14.02
CA LYS A 78 -4.82 -11.98 13.99
C LYS A 78 -4.37 -11.30 12.71
N ALA A 79 -3.13 -11.54 12.31
CA ALA A 79 -2.53 -10.94 11.14
C ALA A 79 -3.20 -11.37 9.83
N LEU A 80 -3.58 -12.64 9.72
CA LEU A 80 -4.32 -13.17 8.59
C LEU A 80 -5.73 -12.58 8.54
N LEU A 81 -6.43 -12.50 9.68
CA LEU A 81 -7.75 -11.89 9.74
C LEU A 81 -7.69 -10.40 9.36
N PHE A 82 -6.70 -9.68 9.88
CA PHE A 82 -6.42 -8.30 9.53
C PHE A 82 -6.14 -8.14 8.03
N GLY A 83 -5.27 -9.02 7.51
CA GLY A 83 -4.95 -9.18 6.10
C GLY A 83 -6.19 -9.25 5.21
N VAL A 84 -6.97 -10.31 5.43
CA VAL A 84 -8.14 -10.65 4.61
C VAL A 84 -9.21 -9.58 4.70
N VAL A 85 -9.56 -9.10 5.91
CA VAL A 85 -10.60 -8.09 6.08
C VAL A 85 -10.19 -6.78 5.42
N SER A 86 -8.93 -6.36 5.55
CA SER A 86 -8.44 -5.14 4.91
C SER A 86 -8.39 -5.24 3.39
N MET A 87 -8.05 -6.42 2.85
CA MET A 87 -8.09 -6.68 1.42
C MET A 87 -9.51 -6.69 0.86
N ILE A 88 -10.46 -7.33 1.54
CA ILE A 88 -11.88 -7.31 1.17
C ILE A 88 -12.41 -5.88 1.20
N GLY A 89 -12.15 -5.14 2.29
CA GLY A 89 -12.59 -3.75 2.42
C GLY A 89 -11.94 -2.83 1.39
N GLY A 90 -10.64 -3.00 1.10
CA GLY A 90 -9.95 -2.24 0.07
C GLY A 90 -10.47 -2.55 -1.34
N GLY A 91 -10.75 -3.82 -1.62
CA GLY A 91 -11.40 -4.25 -2.86
C GLY A 91 -12.82 -3.71 -3.00
N ALA A 92 -13.61 -3.70 -1.93
CA ALA A 92 -14.94 -3.10 -1.91
C ALA A 92 -14.90 -1.58 -2.13
N LEU A 93 -13.92 -0.89 -1.52
CA LEU A 93 -13.70 0.53 -1.73
C LEU A 93 -13.34 0.82 -3.20
N PHE A 94 -12.48 -0.01 -3.80
CA PHE A 94 -12.19 0.07 -5.24
C PHE A 94 -13.44 -0.08 -6.10
N LEU A 95 -14.18 -1.19 -5.95
CA LEU A 95 -15.38 -1.43 -6.74
C LEU A 95 -16.37 -0.28 -6.61
N THR A 96 -16.62 0.17 -5.38
CA THR A 96 -17.55 1.27 -5.09
C THR A 96 -17.09 2.57 -5.76
N SER A 97 -15.83 2.95 -5.61
CA SER A 97 -15.29 4.16 -6.25
C SER A 97 -15.28 4.05 -7.78
N SER A 98 -14.98 2.89 -8.35
CA SER A 98 -15.07 2.68 -9.80
C SER A 98 -16.50 2.85 -10.31
N PHE A 99 -17.51 2.40 -9.56
CA PHE A 99 -18.92 2.67 -9.88
C PHE A 99 -19.21 4.17 -9.87
N PHE A 100 -18.76 4.92 -8.85
CA PHE A 100 -18.95 6.37 -8.81
C PHE A 100 -18.22 7.11 -9.94
N LEU A 101 -17.00 6.69 -10.27
CA LEU A 101 -16.21 7.27 -11.35
C LEU A 101 -16.80 6.97 -12.73
N ALA A 102 -17.50 5.84 -12.91
CA ALA A 102 -18.18 5.52 -14.16
C ALA A 102 -19.25 6.56 -14.53
N PHE A 103 -19.95 7.14 -13.54
CA PHE A 103 -20.91 8.23 -13.76
C PHE A 103 -20.23 9.56 -14.14
N LEU A 104 -18.95 9.70 -13.84
CA LEU A 104 -18.13 10.86 -14.21
C LEU A 104 -17.39 10.65 -15.55
N GLY A 105 -17.65 9.56 -16.27
CA GLY A 105 -17.02 9.22 -17.56
C GLY A 105 -16.87 10.39 -18.55
N PRO A 106 -17.90 11.24 -18.76
CA PRO A 106 -17.80 12.41 -19.64
C PRO A 106 -16.76 13.46 -19.18
N ALA A 107 -16.43 13.53 -17.89
CA ALA A 107 -15.40 14.42 -17.37
C ALA A 107 -13.97 13.92 -17.68
N PHE A 108 -13.81 12.67 -18.13
CA PHE A 108 -12.54 12.04 -18.51
C PHE A 108 -12.35 11.96 -20.04
N GLU A 109 -13.08 12.77 -20.81
CA GLU A 109 -12.88 12.88 -22.25
C GLU A 109 -11.47 13.39 -22.61
N SER A 110 -10.97 13.03 -23.79
CA SER A 110 -9.57 13.27 -24.18
C SER A 110 -9.12 14.74 -24.18
N HIS A 111 -10.06 15.69 -24.15
CA HIS A 111 -9.77 17.13 -24.10
C HIS A 111 -9.54 17.67 -22.66
N THR A 112 -9.82 16.88 -21.62
CA THR A 112 -9.59 17.24 -20.20
C THR A 112 -8.34 16.57 -19.59
N PHE A 113 -7.49 15.97 -20.44
CA PHE A 113 -6.35 15.17 -20.00
C PHE A 113 -5.32 15.96 -19.18
N ASP A 114 -5.08 17.24 -19.50
CA ASP A 114 -4.16 18.11 -18.77
C ASP A 114 -4.66 18.41 -17.33
N PRO A 115 -5.91 18.87 -17.12
CA PRO A 115 -6.50 18.96 -15.78
C PRO A 115 -6.49 17.65 -14.99
N LEU A 116 -6.73 16.52 -15.67
CA LEU A 116 -6.74 15.20 -15.05
C LEU A 116 -5.34 14.83 -14.50
N GLN A 117 -4.29 15.12 -15.25
CA GLN A 117 -2.91 14.90 -14.85
C GLN A 117 -2.54 15.72 -13.60
N VAL A 118 -3.00 16.97 -13.52
CA VAL A 118 -2.85 17.81 -12.31
C VAL A 118 -3.59 17.17 -11.12
N GLY A 119 -4.82 16.70 -11.32
CA GLY A 119 -5.58 16.00 -10.28
C GLY A 119 -4.87 14.74 -9.76
N ILE A 120 -4.32 13.92 -10.66
CA ILE A 120 -3.53 12.73 -10.32
C ILE A 120 -2.29 13.13 -9.51
N ALA A 121 -1.56 14.18 -9.92
CA ALA A 121 -0.39 14.66 -9.19
C ALA A 121 -0.74 15.10 -7.76
N ILE A 122 -1.86 15.81 -7.58
CA ILE A 122 -2.36 16.23 -6.25
C ILE A 122 -2.67 15.00 -5.38
N ILE A 123 -3.36 14.00 -5.93
CA ILE A 123 -3.70 12.76 -5.21
C ILE A 123 -2.42 12.02 -4.79
N MET A 124 -1.44 11.90 -5.69
CA MET A 124 -0.15 11.27 -5.41
C MET A 124 0.61 11.99 -4.29
N VAL A 125 0.63 13.32 -4.28
CA VAL A 125 1.19 14.12 -3.18
C VAL A 125 0.43 13.85 -1.88
N GLY A 126 -0.89 13.75 -1.94
CA GLY A 126 -1.74 13.38 -0.80
C GLY A 126 -1.38 12.01 -0.20
N TYR A 127 -1.09 11.02 -1.04
CA TYR A 127 -0.62 9.70 -0.60
C TYR A 127 0.78 9.75 0.02
N MET A 128 1.69 10.56 -0.51
CA MET A 128 3.05 10.71 0.02
C MET A 128 3.12 11.44 1.37
N LEU A 129 2.23 12.42 1.60
CA LEU A 129 2.26 13.25 2.79
C LEU A 129 2.32 12.46 4.12
N PRO A 130 1.45 11.46 4.39
CA PRO A 130 1.54 10.67 5.62
C PRO A 130 2.86 9.90 5.75
N LEU A 131 3.49 9.46 4.65
CA LEU A 131 4.80 8.78 4.68
C LEU A 131 5.90 9.75 5.12
N VAL A 132 5.93 10.97 4.55
CA VAL A 132 6.91 12.00 4.92
C VAL A 132 6.76 12.39 6.39
N LEU A 133 5.52 12.60 6.85
CA LEU A 133 5.25 12.92 8.25
C LEU A 133 5.64 11.77 9.19
N ALA A 134 5.47 10.52 8.78
CA ALA A 134 5.88 9.34 9.53
C ALA A 134 7.41 9.22 9.65
N VAL A 135 8.18 9.58 8.60
CA VAL A 135 9.64 9.67 8.64
C VAL A 135 10.08 10.73 9.66
N ILE A 136 9.52 11.94 9.56
CA ILE A 136 9.87 13.05 10.47
C ILE A 136 9.61 12.66 11.93
N ALA A 137 8.49 11.98 12.21
CA ALA A 137 8.15 11.54 13.55
C ALA A 137 9.15 10.52 14.12
N ARG A 138 9.67 9.61 13.28
CA ARG A 138 10.63 8.56 13.67
C ARG A 138 12.04 9.08 13.86
N VAL A 139 12.50 9.97 12.98
CA VAL A 139 13.82 10.61 13.10
C VAL A 139 13.93 11.40 14.41
N ARG A 140 12.82 12.00 14.88
CA ARG A 140 12.79 12.73 16.16
C ARG A 140 12.80 11.84 17.40
N LYS A 141 12.52 10.54 17.26
CA LYS A 141 12.47 9.56 18.36
C LYS A 141 13.15 8.26 17.94
N PRO A 142 14.49 8.28 17.76
CA PRO A 142 15.21 7.16 17.20
C PRO A 142 15.18 5.95 18.13
N SER A 143 14.94 4.79 17.53
CA SER A 143 15.09 3.46 18.10
C SER A 143 15.52 2.51 16.98
N ALA A 144 16.02 1.32 17.30
CA ALA A 144 16.40 0.35 16.26
C ALA A 144 15.23 0.03 15.30
N VAL A 145 14.03 -0.14 15.86
CA VAL A 145 12.79 -0.35 15.11
C VAL A 145 12.43 0.88 14.27
N ALA A 146 12.51 2.09 14.85
CA ALA A 146 12.22 3.32 14.13
C ALA A 146 13.22 3.59 13.00
N LEU A 147 14.49 3.16 13.14
CA LEU A 147 15.49 3.27 12.09
C LEU A 147 15.13 2.37 10.90
N MET A 148 14.83 1.09 11.15
CA MET A 148 14.39 0.16 10.11
C MET A 148 13.14 0.67 9.38
N GLU A 149 12.13 1.11 10.13
CA GLU A 149 10.89 1.70 9.56
C GLU A 149 11.18 2.97 8.76
N THR A 150 12.10 3.81 9.21
CA THR A 150 12.52 5.01 8.49
C THR A 150 13.16 4.64 7.15
N LEU A 151 14.04 3.64 7.11
CA LEU A 151 14.66 3.18 5.86
C LEU A 151 13.61 2.66 4.87
N ILE A 152 12.64 1.89 5.35
CA ILE A 152 11.56 1.35 4.51
C ILE A 152 10.65 2.46 3.99
N LEU A 153 10.30 3.43 4.84
CA LEU A 153 9.53 4.62 4.43
C LEU A 153 10.28 5.46 3.39
N LEU A 154 11.57 5.70 3.56
CA LEU A 154 12.39 6.44 2.61
C LEU A 154 12.50 5.72 1.26
N ALA A 155 12.70 4.39 1.29
CA ALA A 155 12.71 3.58 0.07
C ALA A 155 11.35 3.63 -0.65
N ALA A 156 10.25 3.54 0.10
CA ALA A 156 8.90 3.65 -0.44
C ALA A 156 8.62 5.05 -1.03
N ILE A 157 9.03 6.13 -0.36
CA ILE A 157 8.92 7.50 -0.86
C ILE A 157 9.69 7.65 -2.18
N ALA A 158 10.94 7.20 -2.22
CA ALA A 158 11.78 7.29 -3.42
C ALA A 158 11.18 6.49 -4.59
N ALA A 159 10.76 5.26 -4.33
CA ALA A 159 10.13 4.41 -5.34
C ALA A 159 8.81 5.01 -5.83
N PHE A 160 7.93 5.44 -4.93
CA PHE A 160 6.66 6.07 -5.29
C PHE A 160 6.87 7.35 -6.10
N ALA A 161 7.79 8.23 -5.68
CA ALA A 161 8.11 9.46 -6.40
C ALA A 161 8.68 9.19 -7.80
N TRP A 162 9.56 8.20 -7.95
CA TRP A 162 10.08 7.80 -9.25
C TRP A 162 8.97 7.29 -10.17
N ILE A 163 8.10 6.39 -9.69
CA ILE A 163 7.03 5.83 -10.53
C ILE A 163 5.97 6.90 -10.83
N ALA A 164 5.64 7.76 -9.87
CA ALA A 164 4.78 8.92 -10.07
C ALA A 164 5.30 9.82 -11.18
N TRP A 165 6.61 10.12 -11.16
CA TRP A 165 7.25 10.89 -12.22
C TRP A 165 7.13 10.21 -13.58
N VAL A 166 7.35 8.89 -13.68
CA VAL A 166 7.19 8.17 -14.95
C VAL A 166 5.75 8.20 -15.44
N ILE A 167 4.77 7.96 -14.56
CA ILE A 167 3.33 8.01 -14.89
C ILE A 167 2.95 9.40 -15.41
N LEU A 168 3.36 10.45 -14.71
CA LEU A 168 3.00 11.82 -15.05
C LEU A 168 3.70 12.28 -16.32
N THR A 169 4.97 11.94 -16.54
CA THR A 169 5.70 12.42 -17.73
C THR A 169 5.45 11.58 -18.98
N GLN A 170 4.68 10.48 -18.87
CA GLN A 170 4.47 9.50 -19.94
C GLN A 170 5.76 9.03 -20.61
N GLN A 171 6.89 9.06 -19.89
CA GLN A 171 8.13 8.57 -20.45
C GLN A 171 7.99 7.07 -20.72
N GLY A 172 8.25 6.64 -21.97
CA GLY A 172 8.08 5.26 -22.45
C GLY A 172 8.87 4.19 -21.70
N THR A 173 9.64 4.58 -20.70
CA THR A 173 10.55 3.75 -19.91
C THR A 173 9.89 2.53 -19.26
N LEU A 174 8.63 2.60 -18.83
CA LEU A 174 7.95 1.44 -18.24
C LEU A 174 7.47 0.43 -19.29
N SER A 175 6.90 0.89 -20.41
CA SER A 175 6.42 0.00 -21.48
C SER A 175 7.56 -0.65 -22.26
N ASP A 176 8.76 -0.07 -22.21
CA ASP A 176 9.94 -0.61 -22.87
C ASP A 176 10.55 -1.80 -22.10
N VAL A 177 10.29 -1.89 -20.78
CA VAL A 177 10.92 -2.88 -19.89
C VAL A 177 9.90 -3.87 -19.31
N LEU A 178 8.64 -3.46 -19.15
CA LEU A 178 7.59 -4.26 -18.53
C LEU A 178 6.50 -4.64 -19.54
N ARG A 179 5.92 -5.84 -19.37
CA ARG A 179 4.73 -6.24 -20.12
C ARG A 179 3.54 -5.33 -19.77
N LYS A 180 2.56 -5.25 -20.67
CA LYS A 180 1.36 -4.42 -20.52
C LYS A 180 0.60 -4.66 -19.20
N ASP A 181 0.52 -5.91 -18.74
CA ASP A 181 -0.15 -6.28 -17.50
C ASP A 181 0.63 -5.87 -16.25
N GLN A 182 1.96 -5.98 -16.29
CA GLN A 182 2.83 -5.48 -15.24
C GLN A 182 2.72 -3.96 -15.12
N VAL A 183 2.68 -3.23 -16.25
CA VAL A 183 2.46 -1.78 -16.25
C VAL A 183 1.08 -1.44 -15.67
N SER A 184 0.02 -2.09 -16.15
CA SER A 184 -1.34 -1.86 -15.65
C SER A 184 -1.46 -2.14 -14.15
N TYR A 185 -0.84 -3.22 -13.69
CA TYR A 185 -0.87 -3.60 -12.30
C TYR A 185 -0.01 -2.66 -11.44
N LEU A 186 1.14 -2.21 -11.93
CA LEU A 186 1.98 -1.21 -11.26
C LEU A 186 1.23 0.11 -11.06
N VAL A 187 0.62 0.63 -12.14
CA VAL A 187 -0.13 1.89 -12.13
C VAL A 187 -1.36 1.76 -11.23
N GLY A 188 -2.17 0.70 -11.39
CA GLY A 188 -3.33 0.45 -10.53
C GLY A 188 -2.96 0.19 -9.07
N GLY A 189 -1.82 -0.46 -8.84
CA GLY A 189 -1.21 -0.68 -7.52
C GLY A 189 -1.00 0.61 -6.77
N LEU A 190 -0.30 1.56 -7.40
CA LEU A 190 0.12 2.81 -6.77
C LEU A 190 -0.99 3.84 -6.65
N LEU A 191 -1.82 3.95 -7.68
CA LEU A 191 -2.92 4.90 -7.69
C LEU A 191 -4.10 4.44 -6.85
N TRP A 192 -4.23 3.13 -6.62
CA TRP A 192 -5.45 2.61 -6.06
C TRP A 192 -5.26 1.54 -4.98
N TYR A 193 -4.72 0.38 -5.34
CA TYR A 193 -4.73 -0.79 -4.46
C TYR A 193 -3.95 -0.54 -3.16
N ILE A 194 -2.70 -0.08 -3.26
CA ILE A 194 -1.84 0.18 -2.10
C ILE A 194 -2.43 1.27 -1.20
N PRO A 195 -2.84 2.46 -1.70
CA PRO A 195 -3.55 3.44 -0.89
C PRO A 195 -4.80 2.90 -0.21
N ALA A 196 -5.64 2.14 -0.93
CA ALA A 196 -6.90 1.60 -0.40
C ALA A 196 -6.66 0.57 0.71
N TYR A 197 -5.77 -0.40 0.50
CA TYR A 197 -5.41 -1.39 1.51
C TYR A 197 -4.79 -0.73 2.75
N SER A 198 -3.96 0.29 2.54
CA SER A 198 -3.33 1.03 3.64
C SER A 198 -4.36 1.84 4.42
N LEU A 199 -5.34 2.45 3.74
CA LEU A 199 -6.43 3.21 4.35
C LEU A 199 -7.32 2.29 5.19
N VAL A 200 -7.84 1.23 4.58
CA VAL A 200 -8.74 0.29 5.25
C VAL A 200 -8.03 -0.40 6.41
N GLY A 201 -6.79 -0.85 6.22
CA GLY A 201 -6.01 -1.45 7.30
C GLY A 201 -5.78 -0.49 8.46
N SER A 202 -5.58 0.80 8.17
CA SER A 202 -5.44 1.82 9.23
C SER A 202 -6.76 2.08 9.96
N VAL A 203 -7.90 2.08 9.26
CA VAL A 203 -9.22 2.19 9.88
C VAL A 203 -9.47 1.01 10.83
N ILE A 204 -9.32 -0.22 10.32
CA ILE A 204 -9.57 -1.45 11.10
C ILE A 204 -8.71 -1.46 12.37
N ARG A 205 -7.43 -1.13 12.22
CA ARG A 205 -6.50 -1.05 13.35
C ARG A 205 -6.92 0.03 14.35
N SER A 206 -7.35 1.21 13.89
CA SER A 206 -7.78 2.30 14.76
C SER A 206 -9.09 2.03 15.50
N LEU A 207 -9.92 1.13 14.97
CA LEU A 207 -11.16 0.68 15.63
C LEU A 207 -10.91 -0.41 16.69
N GLY A 208 -9.67 -0.90 16.84
CA GLY A 208 -9.32 -1.93 17.82
C GLY A 208 -10.00 -3.28 17.58
N VAL A 209 -10.46 -3.53 16.35
CA VAL A 209 -11.21 -4.75 16.01
C VAL A 209 -10.32 -6.00 15.99
N LEU A 210 -8.98 -5.85 16.04
CA LEU A 210 -7.99 -6.93 15.99
C LEU A 210 -6.77 -6.71 16.90
#